data_AF-A0A6P2AGZ1-F1
#
_entry.id   AF-A0A6P2AGZ1-F1
#
_cell.length_a   1.000
_cell.length_b   1.000
_cell.length_c   1.000
_cell.angle_alpha   90.00
_cell.angle_beta   90.00
_cell.angle_gamma   90.00
#
_symmetry.space_group_name_H-M   'P 1'
#
loop_
_entity.id
_entity.type
_entity.pdbx_description
1 polymer ?
#
loop_
_entity_poly.entity_id
_entity_poly.type
_entity_poly.pdbx_seq_one_letter_code
_entity_poly.pdbx_strand_id
1 'polypeptide(L)'
;PPHPPPPGINPALGVRGTAVYGYNPSLFEGELLALQQLQAEYGNLRLILPFVRSVAEWQAARDRVAAVGLLTNGDFQLWLMAEVPSVLFQLPDYAAAGVQGVAIGPRDLAQLLLGVEPGSGVLAAADLDDHPALWAALESLIDNANDLNLPTSLCSSTLHLSPANLERLITAGIMAISVERDTVLEIRQQILAVEQKLLRASLPRRDVG
;
A
#
# COMPACT_ATOMS: atom_id res chain seq x y z
N PRO A 1 -13.04 -5.72 -29.50
CA PRO A 1 -12.12 -6.62 -28.76
C PRO A 1 -11.22 -5.80 -27.82
N PRO A 2 -10.87 -6.31 -26.63
CA PRO A 2 -9.85 -5.67 -25.81
C PRO A 2 -8.53 -5.73 -26.59
N HIS A 3 -7.99 -4.58 -26.92
CA HIS A 3 -6.68 -4.49 -27.55
C HIS A 3 -5.63 -4.53 -26.44
N PRO A 4 -4.62 -5.44 -26.52
CA PRO A 4 -3.52 -5.39 -25.58
C PRO A 4 -2.84 -4.01 -25.71
N PRO A 5 -2.40 -3.42 -24.59
CA PRO A 5 -1.70 -2.14 -24.67
C PRO A 5 -0.46 -2.28 -25.57
N PRO A 6 -0.09 -1.22 -26.32
CA PRO A 6 1.10 -1.26 -27.15
C PRO A 6 2.31 -1.63 -26.27
N PRO A 7 3.22 -2.50 -26.75
CA PRO A 7 4.39 -2.88 -25.97
C PRO A 7 5.22 -1.62 -25.70
N GLY A 8 5.20 -1.16 -24.44
CA GLY A 8 6.08 -0.11 -23.98
C GLY A 8 7.52 -0.60 -23.98
N ILE A 9 8.48 0.29 -24.20
CA ILE A 9 9.92 -0.04 -24.17
C ILE A 9 10.32 -0.60 -22.79
N ASN A 10 9.66 -0.14 -21.72
CA ASN A 10 9.86 -0.61 -20.35
C ASN A 10 8.52 -1.11 -19.75
N PRO A 11 8.34 -2.42 -19.57
CA PRO A 11 7.12 -2.99 -18.97
C PRO A 11 6.81 -2.46 -17.56
N ALA A 12 7.84 -2.14 -16.76
CA ALA A 12 7.65 -1.64 -15.40
C ALA A 12 7.03 -0.22 -15.36
N LEU A 13 7.23 0.57 -16.41
CA LEU A 13 6.70 1.92 -16.55
C LEU A 13 5.51 2.01 -17.53
N GLY A 14 5.22 0.91 -18.23
CA GLY A 14 4.18 0.83 -19.25
C GLY A 14 2.75 0.72 -18.68
N VAL A 15 1.84 0.20 -19.51
CA VAL A 15 0.45 -0.02 -19.11
C VAL A 15 0.35 -1.21 -18.16
N ARG A 16 0.22 -0.91 -16.87
CA ARG A 16 0.04 -1.87 -15.77
C ARG A 16 -0.77 -1.25 -14.64
N GLY A 17 -1.21 -2.11 -13.72
CA GLY A 17 -2.05 -1.72 -12.58
C GLY A 17 -3.36 -1.10 -13.06
N THR A 18 -3.82 -0.05 -12.38
CA THR A 18 -5.12 0.59 -12.65
C THR A 18 -5.28 1.06 -14.10
N ALA A 19 -4.19 1.49 -14.75
CA ALA A 19 -4.22 1.92 -16.15
C ALA A 19 -4.77 0.83 -17.09
N VAL A 20 -4.52 -0.46 -16.81
CA VAL A 20 -5.01 -1.59 -17.63
C VAL A 20 -6.52 -1.56 -17.76
N TYR A 21 -7.24 -1.15 -16.71
CA TYR A 21 -8.70 -1.05 -16.71
C TYR A 21 -9.22 0.05 -17.63
N GLY A 22 -8.41 1.08 -17.90
CA GLY A 22 -8.70 2.09 -18.92
C GLY A 22 -8.64 1.51 -20.35
N TYR A 23 -7.66 0.64 -20.63
CA TYR A 23 -7.48 0.00 -21.93
C TYR A 23 -8.39 -1.21 -22.16
N ASN A 24 -8.74 -1.94 -21.10
CA ASN A 24 -9.63 -3.08 -21.14
C ASN A 24 -10.74 -2.95 -20.07
N PRO A 25 -11.77 -2.12 -20.32
CA PRO A 25 -12.87 -1.93 -19.37
C PRO A 25 -13.61 -3.22 -19.01
N SER A 26 -13.83 -4.10 -19.99
CA SER A 26 -14.54 -5.38 -19.80
C SER A 26 -13.84 -6.31 -18.80
N LEU A 27 -12.50 -6.26 -18.72
CA LEU A 27 -11.77 -7.03 -17.72
C LEU A 27 -12.12 -6.55 -16.31
N PHE A 28 -12.08 -5.24 -16.10
CA PHE A 28 -12.37 -4.67 -14.79
C PHE A 28 -13.83 -4.91 -14.38
N GLU A 29 -14.77 -4.74 -15.30
CA GLU A 29 -16.19 -5.02 -15.06
C GLU A 29 -16.42 -6.47 -14.61
N GLY A 30 -15.75 -7.43 -15.25
CA GLY A 30 -15.79 -8.84 -14.85
C GLY A 30 -15.27 -9.07 -13.43
N GLU A 31 -14.13 -8.47 -13.08
CA GLU A 31 -13.56 -8.54 -11.72
C GLU A 31 -14.50 -7.89 -10.68
N LEU A 32 -15.08 -6.73 -10.99
CA LEU A 32 -16.00 -6.01 -10.12
C LEU A 32 -17.31 -6.77 -9.85
N LEU A 33 -17.86 -7.46 -10.87
CA LEU A 33 -19.03 -8.31 -10.68
C LEU A 33 -18.74 -9.51 -9.77
N ALA A 34 -17.55 -10.11 -9.90
CA ALA A 34 -17.12 -11.18 -9.00
C ALA A 34 -16.97 -10.66 -7.55
N LEU A 35 -16.37 -9.47 -7.38
CA LEU A 35 -16.25 -8.82 -6.07
C LEU A 35 -17.61 -8.46 -5.47
N GLN A 36 -18.59 -8.04 -6.28
CA GLN A 36 -19.95 -7.77 -5.82
C GLN A 36 -20.60 -9.02 -5.22
N GLN A 37 -20.44 -10.18 -5.87
CA GLN A 37 -20.96 -11.46 -5.37
C GLN A 37 -20.28 -11.85 -4.05
N LEU A 38 -18.96 -11.75 -3.97
CA LEU A 38 -18.21 -12.06 -2.74
C LEU A 38 -18.56 -11.09 -1.61
N GLN A 39 -18.76 -9.80 -1.91
CA GLN A 39 -19.12 -8.81 -0.90
C GLN A 39 -20.49 -9.11 -0.30
N ALA A 40 -21.44 -9.62 -1.09
CA ALA A 40 -22.75 -10.03 -0.58
C ALA A 40 -22.67 -11.26 0.34
N GLU A 41 -21.65 -12.12 0.19
CA GLU A 41 -21.45 -13.32 1.01
C GLU A 41 -20.65 -13.05 2.28
N TYR A 42 -19.56 -12.29 2.20
CA TYR A 42 -18.59 -12.13 3.29
C TYR A 42 -18.66 -10.76 3.99
N GLY A 43 -19.11 -9.72 3.30
CA GLY A 43 -19.28 -8.37 3.85
C GLY A 43 -18.02 -7.60 4.20
N ASN A 44 -16.82 -8.19 4.18
CA ASN A 44 -15.60 -7.61 4.72
C ASN A 44 -14.48 -7.37 3.68
N LEU A 45 -14.83 -7.14 2.41
CA LEU A 45 -13.84 -6.99 1.35
C LEU A 45 -13.22 -5.59 1.30
N ARG A 46 -11.94 -5.57 0.92
CA ARG A 46 -11.21 -4.35 0.58
C ARG A 46 -10.61 -4.53 -0.81
N LEU A 47 -10.92 -3.62 -1.71
CA LEU A 47 -10.27 -3.54 -3.02
C LEU A 47 -9.15 -2.52 -2.96
N ILE A 48 -7.93 -2.95 -3.27
CA ILE A 48 -6.78 -2.06 -3.38
C ILE A 48 -6.51 -1.82 -4.86
N LEU A 49 -6.54 -0.56 -5.30
CA LEU A 49 -6.19 -0.20 -6.68
C LEU A 49 -4.66 -0.03 -6.81
N PRO A 50 -3.99 -0.86 -7.62
CA PRO A 50 -2.54 -0.81 -7.77
C PRO A 50 -2.10 0.24 -8.79
N PHE A 51 -0.88 0.74 -8.62
CA PHE A 51 -0.12 1.54 -9.57
C PHE A 51 -0.88 2.75 -10.12
N VAL A 52 -1.63 3.43 -9.24
CA VAL A 52 -2.35 4.67 -9.56
C VAL A 52 -1.35 5.82 -9.62
N ARG A 53 -1.40 6.61 -10.70
CA ARG A 53 -0.44 7.68 -10.97
C ARG A 53 -1.03 9.07 -10.74
N SER A 54 -2.35 9.20 -10.81
CA SER A 54 -3.05 10.49 -10.66
C SER A 54 -4.43 10.34 -9.99
N VAL A 55 -4.90 11.42 -9.38
CA VAL A 55 -6.25 11.51 -8.78
C VAL A 55 -7.34 11.29 -9.84
N ALA A 56 -7.12 11.72 -11.09
CA ALA A 56 -8.06 11.48 -12.18
C ALA A 56 -8.18 9.98 -12.53
N GLU A 57 -7.06 9.25 -12.54
CA GLU A 57 -7.05 7.79 -12.73
C GLU A 57 -7.77 7.08 -11.58
N TRP A 58 -7.55 7.52 -10.34
CA TRP A 58 -8.28 7.04 -9.16
C TRP A 58 -9.79 7.24 -9.31
N GLN A 59 -10.22 8.47 -9.60
CA GLN A 59 -11.65 8.80 -9.73
C GLN A 59 -12.32 7.98 -10.83
N ALA A 60 -11.68 7.85 -12.00
CA ALA A 60 -12.20 7.06 -13.10
C ALA A 60 -12.39 5.57 -12.72
N ALA A 61 -11.46 4.99 -11.96
CA ALA A 61 -11.59 3.63 -11.46
C ALA A 61 -12.67 3.52 -10.37
N ARG A 62 -12.70 4.46 -9.42
CA ARG A 62 -13.70 4.54 -8.35
C ARG A 62 -15.12 4.65 -8.91
N ASP A 63 -15.34 5.44 -9.95
CA ASP A 63 -16.66 5.61 -10.56
C ASP A 63 -17.19 4.29 -11.14
N ARG A 64 -16.31 3.44 -11.66
CA ARG A 64 -16.69 2.10 -12.14
C ARG A 64 -17.01 1.15 -10.98
N VAL A 65 -16.25 1.22 -9.88
CA VAL A 65 -16.56 0.48 -8.64
C VAL A 65 -17.93 0.93 -8.09
N ALA A 66 -18.21 2.24 -8.13
CA ALA A 66 -19.50 2.79 -7.71
C ALA A 66 -20.65 2.34 -8.62
N ALA A 67 -20.42 2.27 -9.94
CA ALA A 67 -21.44 1.88 -10.92
C ALA A 67 -21.95 0.44 -10.74
N VAL A 68 -21.13 -0.47 -10.19
CA VAL A 68 -21.59 -1.82 -9.81
C VAL A 68 -22.21 -1.89 -8.41
N GLY A 69 -22.38 -0.75 -7.74
CA GLY A 69 -23.03 -0.68 -6.42
C GLY A 69 -22.17 -1.16 -5.24
N LEU A 70 -20.86 -1.36 -5.42
CA LEU A 70 -19.97 -1.78 -4.33
C LEU A 70 -19.76 -0.68 -3.28
N LEU A 71 -19.90 0.60 -3.65
CA LEU A 71 -19.69 1.74 -2.74
C LEU A 71 -20.97 2.27 -2.08
N THR A 72 -22.14 1.73 -2.42
CA THR A 72 -23.43 2.26 -1.91
C THR A 72 -23.91 1.56 -0.66
N ASN A 73 -23.62 0.27 -0.47
CA ASN A 73 -24.20 -0.52 0.62
C ASN A 73 -23.18 -1.52 1.20
N GLY A 74 -22.71 -1.29 2.42
CA GLY A 74 -21.91 -2.26 3.20
C GLY A 74 -20.52 -1.79 3.57
N ASP A 75 -19.74 -2.69 4.19
CA ASP A 75 -18.39 -2.41 4.71
C ASP A 75 -17.28 -2.52 3.64
N PHE A 76 -17.63 -2.45 2.35
CA PHE A 76 -16.67 -2.53 1.26
C PHE A 76 -15.78 -1.29 1.26
N GLN A 77 -14.47 -1.49 1.27
CA GLN A 77 -13.51 -0.40 1.26
C GLN A 77 -12.72 -0.35 -0.04
N LEU A 78 -12.54 0.85 -0.58
CA LEU A 78 -11.69 1.11 -1.72
C LEU A 78 -10.41 1.82 -1.25
N TRP A 79 -9.30 1.13 -1.37
CA TRP A 79 -7.98 1.54 -0.89
C TRP A 79 -7.05 1.85 -2.07
N LEU A 80 -6.08 2.70 -1.81
CA LEU A 80 -5.03 3.08 -2.76
C LEU A 80 -3.74 2.32 -2.44
N MET A 81 -3.09 1.74 -3.46
CA MET A 81 -1.71 1.29 -3.29
C MET A 81 -0.75 2.49 -3.44
N ALA A 82 -0.11 2.91 -2.34
CA ALA A 82 0.96 3.90 -2.34
C ALA A 82 2.28 3.25 -2.76
N GLU A 83 2.52 3.21 -4.06
CA GLU A 83 3.73 2.67 -4.66
C GLU A 83 4.31 3.53 -5.79
N VAL A 84 3.55 4.50 -6.29
CA VAL A 84 4.03 5.52 -7.25
C VAL A 84 4.39 6.78 -6.47
N PRO A 85 5.59 7.38 -6.66
CA PRO A 85 6.03 8.54 -5.89
C PRO A 85 5.06 9.74 -5.91
N SER A 86 4.24 9.91 -6.95
CA SER A 86 3.22 10.97 -6.99
C SER A 86 2.21 10.87 -5.84
N VAL A 87 1.93 9.65 -5.33
CA VAL A 87 1.02 9.44 -4.19
C VAL A 87 1.53 10.13 -2.93
N LEU A 88 2.84 10.12 -2.70
CA LEU A 88 3.45 10.79 -1.53
C LEU A 88 3.08 12.29 -1.48
N PHE A 89 3.06 12.94 -2.64
CA PHE A 89 2.82 14.38 -2.76
C PHE A 89 1.33 14.75 -2.84
N GLN A 90 0.48 13.81 -3.24
CA GLN A 90 -0.94 14.07 -3.52
C GLN A 90 -1.89 13.29 -2.59
N LEU A 91 -1.39 12.68 -1.52
CA LEU A 91 -2.23 11.90 -0.62
C LEU A 91 -3.45 12.66 -0.08
N PRO A 92 -3.36 13.96 0.28
CA PRO A 92 -4.54 14.75 0.65
C PRO A 92 -5.59 14.85 -0.46
N ASP A 93 -5.17 14.97 -1.73
CA ASP A 93 -6.10 15.03 -2.87
C ASP A 93 -6.79 13.67 -3.10
N TYR A 94 -6.05 12.57 -2.93
CA TYR A 94 -6.62 11.22 -2.98
C TYR A 94 -7.60 10.97 -1.84
N ALA A 95 -7.29 11.43 -0.63
CA ALA A 95 -8.20 11.37 0.51
C ALA A 95 -9.51 12.14 0.22
N ALA A 96 -9.40 13.37 -0.31
CA ALA A 96 -10.54 14.17 -0.74
C ALA A 96 -11.34 13.49 -1.88
N ALA A 97 -10.68 12.69 -2.71
CA ALA A 97 -11.32 11.88 -3.75
C ALA A 97 -11.92 10.54 -3.25
N GLY A 98 -11.97 10.32 -1.93
CA GLY A 98 -12.67 9.20 -1.30
C GLY A 98 -11.85 7.91 -1.17
N VAL A 99 -10.51 8.02 -1.10
CA VAL A 99 -9.68 6.91 -0.59
C VAL A 99 -10.08 6.59 0.86
N GLN A 100 -10.23 5.30 1.18
CA GLN A 100 -10.63 4.83 2.51
C GLN A 100 -9.48 4.18 3.29
N GLY A 101 -8.30 4.07 2.69
CA GLY A 101 -7.10 3.52 3.30
C GLY A 101 -5.96 3.39 2.30
N VAL A 102 -4.76 3.19 2.83
CA VAL A 102 -3.52 3.17 2.04
C VAL A 102 -2.79 1.85 2.28
N ALA A 103 -2.55 1.11 1.20
CA ALA A 103 -1.65 -0.03 1.20
C ALA A 103 -0.30 0.40 0.62
N ILE A 104 0.79 0.29 1.35
CA ILE A 104 2.11 0.73 0.88
C ILE A 104 2.79 -0.45 0.19
N GLY A 105 3.22 -0.24 -1.06
CA GLY A 105 3.93 -1.20 -1.89
C GLY A 105 5.42 -0.87 -1.98
N PRO A 106 6.27 -1.32 -1.02
CA PRO A 106 7.65 -0.87 -0.91
C PRO A 106 8.51 -1.26 -2.12
N ARG A 107 8.21 -2.39 -2.78
CA ARG A 107 8.93 -2.86 -3.97
C ARG A 107 8.92 -1.83 -5.09
N ASP A 108 7.72 -1.48 -5.55
CA ASP A 108 7.54 -0.58 -6.70
C ASP A 108 7.85 0.87 -6.27
N LEU A 109 7.62 1.22 -4.99
CA LEU A 109 8.06 2.50 -4.44
C LEU A 109 9.58 2.66 -4.49
N ALA A 110 10.34 1.67 -3.99
CA ALA A 110 11.80 1.66 -4.06
C ALA A 110 12.29 1.70 -5.51
N GLN A 111 11.67 0.89 -6.38
CA GLN A 111 11.97 0.84 -7.80
C GLN A 111 11.91 2.24 -8.44
N LEU A 112 10.80 2.95 -8.21
CA LEU A 112 10.52 4.24 -8.83
C LEU A 112 11.27 5.40 -8.16
N LEU A 113 11.48 5.35 -6.84
CA LEU A 113 12.28 6.35 -6.12
C LEU A 113 13.76 6.29 -6.50
N LEU A 114 14.30 5.07 -6.68
CA LEU A 114 15.72 4.85 -6.88
C LEU A 114 16.09 4.64 -8.36
N GLY A 115 15.10 4.52 -9.24
CA GLY A 115 15.33 4.33 -10.67
C GLY A 115 16.02 3.01 -11.00
N VAL A 116 15.78 1.97 -10.19
CA VAL A 116 16.40 0.65 -10.36
C VAL A 116 15.42 -0.34 -10.94
N GLU A 117 15.90 -1.45 -11.51
CA GLU A 117 15.06 -2.59 -11.84
C GLU A 117 15.38 -3.75 -10.89
N PRO A 118 14.38 -4.39 -10.26
CA PRO A 118 14.62 -5.53 -9.38
C PRO A 118 15.38 -6.64 -10.11
N GLY A 119 16.49 -7.08 -9.54
CA GLY A 119 17.34 -8.12 -10.16
C GLY A 119 18.33 -7.61 -11.21
N SER A 120 18.39 -6.31 -11.48
CA SER A 120 19.38 -5.72 -12.42
C SER A 120 20.84 -5.79 -11.93
N GLY A 121 21.06 -6.05 -10.64
CA GLY A 121 22.39 -6.05 -10.02
C GLY A 121 22.99 -4.66 -9.79
N VAL A 122 22.27 -3.58 -10.12
CA VAL A 122 22.70 -2.19 -9.86
C VAL A 122 22.80 -1.90 -8.37
N LEU A 123 21.87 -2.43 -7.58
CA LEU A 123 21.88 -2.43 -6.12
C LEU A 123 21.53 -3.84 -5.63
N ALA A 124 22.15 -4.27 -4.52
CA ALA A 124 21.71 -5.48 -3.86
C ALA A 124 20.33 -5.24 -3.24
N ALA A 125 19.53 -6.31 -3.10
CA ALA A 125 18.21 -6.19 -2.48
C ALA A 125 18.29 -5.61 -1.05
N ALA A 126 19.31 -5.99 -0.28
CA ALA A 126 19.54 -5.44 1.06
C ALA A 126 19.80 -3.92 1.05
N ASP A 127 20.52 -3.41 0.05
CA ASP A 127 20.78 -1.98 -0.08
C ASP A 127 19.51 -1.19 -0.45
N LEU A 128 18.54 -1.83 -1.11
CA LEU A 128 17.24 -1.24 -1.42
C LEU A 128 16.36 -1.20 -0.17
N ASP A 129 16.31 -2.30 0.58
CA ASP A 129 15.46 -2.45 1.77
C ASP A 129 15.84 -1.44 2.86
N ASP A 130 17.13 -1.14 3.02
CA ASP A 130 17.63 -0.20 4.03
C ASP A 130 17.92 1.19 3.45
N HIS A 131 17.52 1.46 2.19
CA HIS A 131 17.84 2.73 1.54
C HIS A 131 17.17 3.92 2.27
N PRO A 132 17.92 4.99 2.65
CA PRO A 132 17.36 6.12 3.40
C PRO A 132 16.18 6.80 2.72
N ALA A 133 16.22 6.95 1.39
CA ALA A 133 15.12 7.55 0.62
C ALA A 133 13.83 6.70 0.64
N LEU A 134 13.95 5.36 0.65
CA LEU A 134 12.78 4.49 0.77
C LEU A 134 12.14 4.71 2.13
N TRP A 135 12.93 4.65 3.19
CA TRP A 135 12.41 4.81 4.54
C TRP A 135 11.82 6.19 4.82
N ALA A 136 12.45 7.26 4.33
CA ALA A 136 11.88 8.60 4.42
C ALA A 136 10.51 8.69 3.73
N ALA A 137 10.34 8.00 2.59
CA ALA A 137 9.05 7.92 1.91
C ALA A 137 8.03 7.05 2.68
N LEU A 138 8.45 5.93 3.26
CA LEU A 138 7.58 5.07 4.09
C LEU A 138 7.07 5.83 5.31
N GLU A 139 7.97 6.43 6.09
CA GLU A 139 7.64 7.21 7.29
C GLU A 139 6.71 8.38 6.92
N SER A 140 7.04 9.15 5.88
CA SER A 140 6.20 10.27 5.45
C SER A 140 4.82 9.83 4.94
N LEU A 141 4.71 8.69 4.23
CA LEU A 141 3.41 8.16 3.81
C LEU A 141 2.55 7.78 5.02
N ILE A 142 3.15 7.15 6.03
CA ILE A 142 2.45 6.72 7.24
C ILE A 142 1.98 7.96 8.02
N ASP A 143 2.86 8.93 8.24
CA ASP A 143 2.55 10.17 8.95
C ASP A 143 1.42 10.94 8.24
N ASN A 144 1.54 11.17 6.93
CA ASN A 144 0.52 11.87 6.15
C ASN A 144 -0.83 11.13 6.16
N ALA A 145 -0.82 9.79 6.10
CA ALA A 145 -2.05 9.01 6.18
C ALA A 145 -2.69 9.10 7.57
N ASN A 146 -1.88 9.07 8.63
CA ASN A 146 -2.34 9.23 10.01
C ASN A 146 -2.98 10.62 10.22
N ASP A 147 -2.37 11.69 9.72
CA ASP A 147 -2.93 13.05 9.75
C ASP A 147 -4.28 13.14 9.02
N LEU A 148 -4.45 12.34 7.96
CA LEU A 148 -5.69 12.25 7.18
C LEU A 148 -6.69 11.23 7.76
N ASN A 149 -6.38 10.60 8.90
CA ASN A 149 -7.16 9.50 9.50
C ASN A 149 -7.41 8.32 8.55
N LEU A 150 -6.45 8.06 7.65
CA LEU A 150 -6.49 6.93 6.73
C LEU A 150 -5.77 5.74 7.33
N PRO A 151 -6.42 4.57 7.45
CA PRO A 151 -5.74 3.35 7.88
C PRO A 151 -4.62 2.96 6.90
N THR A 152 -3.47 2.57 7.44
CA THR A 152 -2.29 2.18 6.66
C THR A 152 -1.96 0.70 6.81
N SER A 153 -1.55 0.06 5.72
CA SER A 153 -1.01 -1.30 5.73
C SER A 153 0.24 -1.38 4.89
N LEU A 154 1.31 -2.00 5.38
CA LEU A 154 2.51 -2.26 4.59
C LEU A 154 2.47 -3.69 4.02
N CYS A 155 2.68 -3.85 2.71
CA CYS A 155 2.93 -5.16 2.12
C CYS A 155 4.42 -5.50 2.27
N SER A 156 4.77 -6.41 3.18
CA SER A 156 6.16 -6.64 3.57
C SER A 156 6.90 -7.69 2.74
N SER A 157 6.27 -8.27 1.71
CA SER A 157 6.84 -9.39 0.95
C SER A 157 8.20 -9.09 0.31
N THR A 158 8.57 -7.82 0.21
CA THR A 158 9.85 -7.37 -0.34
C THR A 158 10.65 -6.49 0.60
N LEU A 159 10.28 -6.38 1.88
CA LEU A 159 11.01 -5.58 2.85
C LEU A 159 11.41 -6.47 4.02
N HIS A 160 12.70 -6.60 4.27
CA HIS A 160 13.18 -7.31 5.44
C HIS A 160 12.75 -6.61 6.75
N LEU A 161 11.85 -7.26 7.49
CA LEU A 161 11.31 -6.77 8.76
C LEU A 161 12.24 -7.10 9.93
N SER A 162 13.44 -6.51 9.94
CA SER A 162 14.31 -6.56 11.11
C SER A 162 13.63 -5.88 12.32
N PRO A 163 14.02 -6.19 13.57
CA PRO A 163 13.49 -5.50 14.74
C PRO A 163 13.63 -3.97 14.69
N ALA A 164 14.71 -3.47 14.08
CA ALA A 164 14.91 -2.04 13.87
C ALA A 164 13.90 -1.45 12.86
N ASN A 165 13.67 -2.16 11.75
CA ASN A 165 12.72 -1.76 10.73
C ASN A 165 11.26 -1.80 11.26
N LEU A 166 10.92 -2.81 12.06
CA LEU A 166 9.64 -2.86 12.79
C LEU A 166 9.48 -1.69 13.76
N GLU A 167 10.52 -1.35 14.53
CA GLU A 167 10.50 -0.22 15.46
C GLU A 167 10.24 1.11 14.74
N ARG A 168 10.84 1.33 13.56
CA ARG A 168 10.56 2.50 12.73
C ARG A 168 9.09 2.56 12.28
N LEU A 169 8.57 1.47 11.74
CA LEU A 169 7.19 1.38 11.26
C LEU A 169 6.18 1.60 12.40
N ILE A 170 6.40 0.97 13.56
CA ILE A 170 5.54 1.11 14.74
C ILE A 170 5.62 2.54 15.29
N THR A 171 6.81 3.13 15.33
CA THR A 171 6.99 4.52 15.80
C THR A 171 6.32 5.53 14.87
N ALA A 172 6.37 5.31 13.54
CA ALA A 172 5.63 6.10 12.55
C ALA A 172 4.11 5.89 12.67
N GLY A 173 3.65 4.85 13.38
CA GLY A 173 2.23 4.58 13.59
C GLY A 173 1.57 3.80 12.45
N ILE A 174 2.28 2.82 11.87
CA ILE A 174 1.66 1.87 10.92
C ILE A 174 0.52 1.12 11.62
N MET A 175 -0.63 0.96 10.93
CA MET A 175 -1.78 0.24 11.52
C MET A 175 -1.73 -1.27 11.27
N ALA A 176 -1.19 -1.70 10.13
CA ALA A 176 -1.11 -3.12 9.77
C ALA A 176 0.14 -3.45 8.95
N ILE A 177 0.59 -4.70 9.05
CA ILE A 177 1.65 -5.26 8.21
C ILE A 177 1.12 -6.57 7.63
N SER A 178 1.11 -6.65 6.30
CA SER A 178 0.73 -7.86 5.56
C SER A 178 1.98 -8.68 5.26
N VAL A 179 2.02 -9.90 5.80
CA VAL A 179 3.16 -10.82 5.73
C VAL A 179 2.73 -12.14 5.07
N GLU A 180 3.71 -12.93 4.64
CA GLU A 180 3.46 -14.29 4.18
C GLU A 180 2.95 -15.18 5.32
N ARG A 181 2.11 -16.17 4.98
CA ARG A 181 1.47 -17.06 5.96
C ARG A 181 2.47 -17.71 6.91
N ASP A 182 3.61 -18.15 6.39
CA ASP A 182 4.59 -18.92 7.14
C ASP A 182 5.37 -18.06 8.15
N THR A 183 5.40 -16.73 7.96
CA THR A 183 6.12 -15.79 8.84
C THR A 183 5.21 -15.05 9.83
N VAL A 184 3.88 -15.23 9.74
CA VAL A 184 2.88 -14.54 10.59
C VAL A 184 3.22 -14.65 12.09
N LEU A 185 3.52 -15.85 12.58
CA LEU A 185 3.76 -16.07 14.01
C LEU A 185 5.05 -15.41 14.48
N GLU A 186 6.11 -15.49 13.67
CA GLU A 186 7.40 -14.89 13.96
C GLU A 186 7.29 -13.37 14.01
N ILE A 187 6.75 -12.76 12.95
CA ILE A 187 6.62 -11.30 12.87
C ILE A 187 5.72 -10.77 13.99
N ARG A 188 4.65 -11.50 14.33
CA ARG A 188 3.80 -11.14 15.49
C ARG A 188 4.59 -11.09 16.80
N GLN A 189 5.47 -12.07 17.06
CA GLN A 189 6.30 -12.06 18.26
C GLN A 189 7.30 -10.90 18.26
N GLN A 190 7.89 -10.59 17.11
CA GLN A 190 8.79 -9.45 16.97
C GLN A 190 8.08 -8.12 17.21
N ILE A 191 6.89 -7.91 16.63
CA ILE A 191 6.05 -6.73 16.86
C ILE A 191 5.76 -6.59 18.37
N LEU A 192 5.31 -7.66 19.04
CA LEU A 192 5.05 -7.63 20.48
C LEU A 192 6.28 -7.24 21.30
N ALA A 193 7.45 -7.75 20.95
CA ALA A 193 8.69 -7.42 21.65
C ALA A 193 9.05 -5.94 21.48
N VAL A 194 8.89 -5.40 20.27
CA VAL A 194 9.14 -3.99 19.95
C VAL A 194 8.13 -3.07 20.65
N GLU A 195 6.84 -3.38 20.60
CA GLU A 195 5.79 -2.62 21.30
C GLU A 195 6.06 -2.57 22.81
N GLN A 196 6.42 -3.70 23.43
CA GLN A 196 6.78 -3.75 24.85
C GLN A 196 8.01 -2.89 25.17
N LYS A 197 9.03 -2.91 24.30
CA LYS A 197 10.22 -2.07 24.44
C LYS A 197 9.84 -0.58 24.41
N LEU A 198 9.03 -0.16 23.44
CA LEU A 198 8.58 1.23 23.29
C LEU A 198 7.71 1.68 24.47
N LEU A 199 6.77 0.84 24.92
CA LEU A 199 5.95 1.12 26.10
C LEU A 199 6.78 1.27 27.39
N ARG A 200 7.82 0.44 27.58
CA ARG A 200 8.71 0.57 28.73
C ARG A 200 9.54 1.85 28.69
N ALA A 201 9.94 2.28 27.49
CA ALA A 201 10.69 3.51 27.31
C ALA A 201 9.85 4.77 27.53
N SER A 202 8.52 4.71 27.30
CA SER A 202 7.60 5.85 27.50
C SER A 202 7.10 5.99 28.94
N LEU A 203 7.27 4.97 29.79
CA LEU A 203 6.92 5.05 31.21
C LEU A 203 7.90 5.98 31.97
N PRO A 204 7.41 6.89 32.83
CA PRO A 204 8.28 7.72 33.66
C PRO A 204 9.13 6.82 34.56
N ARG A 205 10.44 7.09 34.63
CA ARG A 205 11.33 6.41 35.58
C ARG A 205 10.78 6.69 36.98
N ARG A 206 10.40 5.64 37.71
CA ARG A 206 10.14 5.78 39.14
C ARG A 206 11.49 6.10 39.79
N ASP A 207 11.68 7.36 40.15
CA ASP A 207 12.72 7.75 41.08
C ASP A 207 12.44 7.02 42.40
N VAL A 208 13.20 5.95 42.63
CA VAL A 208 13.25 5.30 43.94
C VAL A 208 14.19 6.15 44.79
N GLY A 209 13.61 7.14 45.46
CA GLY A 209 14.26 7.88 46.55
C GLY A 209 14.37 7.06 47.82
#